data_AF-A0A2E8E0G6-F1
#
_entry.id   AF-A0A2E8E0G6-F1
#
_cell.length_a   1.000
_cell.length_b   1.000
_cell.length_c   1.000
_cell.angle_alpha   90.00
_cell.angle_beta   90.00
_cell.angle_gamma   90.00
#
_symmetry.space_group_name_H-M   'P 1'
#
loop_
_entity.id
_entity.type
_entity.pdbx_description
1 polymer ?
#
loop_
_entity_poly.entity_id
_entity_poly.type
_entity_poly.pdbx_seq_one_letter_code
_entity_poly.pdbx_strand_id
1 'polypeptide(L)' 'MRHFLLSLTLVLTLAAAGAAQDLPNVEQFGPQVGDVVPAFSLTDQNGQTQTLESIMGPNGAMLVFNRSADW' A
#
# COMPACT_ATOMS: atom_id res chain seq x y z
N MET A 1 17.44 7.84 46.28
CA MET A 1 16.04 8.04 45.81
C MET A 1 15.94 8.79 44.49
N ARG A 2 16.51 10.00 44.32
CA ARG A 2 16.37 10.80 43.09
C ARG A 2 16.83 10.09 41.80
N HIS A 3 17.98 9.42 41.84
CA HIS A 3 18.50 8.70 40.66
C HIS A 3 17.69 7.44 40.30
N PHE A 4 17.10 6.78 41.31
CA PHE A 4 16.19 5.64 41.11
C PHE A 4 14.87 6.07 40.45
N LEU A 5 14.34 7.23 40.82
CA LEU A 5 13.16 7.83 40.18
C LEU A 5 13.45 8.24 38.72
N LEU A 6 14.63 8.79 38.45
CA LEU A 6 15.05 9.15 37.09
C LEU A 6 15.21 7.92 36.19
N SER A 7 15.83 6.84 36.69
CA SER A 7 15.97 5.60 35.92
C SER A 7 14.64 4.87 35.72
N LEU A 8 13.73 4.89 36.70
CA LEU A 8 12.38 4.34 36.56
C LEU A 8 11.56 5.10 35.51
N THR A 9 11.70 6.43 35.48
CA THR A 9 11.03 7.28 34.48
C THR A 9 11.58 7.01 33.08
N LEU A 10 12.91 6.85 32.94
CA LEU A 10 13.55 6.54 31.66
C LEU A 10 13.11 5.16 31.12
N VAL A 11 13.04 4.14 31.97
CA VAL A 11 12.59 2.79 31.58
C VAL A 11 11.11 2.80 31.16
N LEU A 12 10.25 3.56 31.85
CA LEU A 12 8.84 3.69 31.46
C LEU A 12 8.69 4.36 30.08
N THR A 13 9.51 5.38 29.78
CA THR A 13 9.46 6.06 28.48
C THR A 13 9.95 5.19 27.32
N LEU A 14 10.96 4.34 27.53
CA LEU A 14 11.41 3.40 26.50
C LEU A 14 10.40 2.28 26.24
N ALA A 15 9.67 1.82 27.26
CA ALA A 15 8.63 0.79 27.11
C ALA A 15 7.43 1.31 26.30
N ALA A 16 7.08 2.60 26.42
CA ALA A 16 6.00 3.22 25.66
C ALA A 16 6.36 3.48 24.18
N ALA A 17 7.64 3.62 23.85
CA ALA A 17 8.11 3.80 22.48
C ALA A 17 8.03 2.51 21.62
N GLY A 18 7.76 1.37 22.24
CA GLY A 18 7.50 0.09 21.56
C GLY A 18 6.03 -0.16 21.20
N ALA A 19 5.16 0.86 21.26
CA ALA A 19 3.78 0.74 20.83
C ALA A 19 3.72 0.28 19.36
N ALA A 20 2.97 -0.80 19.10
CA ALA A 20 2.76 -1.33 17.75
C ALA A 20 2.29 -0.21 16.82
N GLN A 21 2.95 -0.09 15.66
CA GLN A 21 2.48 0.83 14.63
C GLN A 21 1.14 0.33 14.10
N ASP A 22 0.14 1.20 14.02
CA ASP A 22 -1.11 0.88 13.33
C ASP A 22 -0.77 0.47 11.89
N LEU A 23 -1.19 -0.74 11.53
CA LEU A 23 -1.05 -1.20 10.16
C LEU A 23 -1.90 -0.32 9.25
N PRO A 24 -1.40 0.03 8.05
CA PRO A 24 -2.19 0.81 7.11
C PRO A 24 -3.48 0.05 6.77
N ASN A 25 -4.58 0.79 6.68
CA ASN A 25 -5.85 0.22 6.26
C ASN A 25 -5.77 -0.15 4.76
N VAL A 26 -5.56 -1.43 4.48
CA VAL A 26 -5.42 -1.96 3.13
C VAL A 26 -6.67 -1.78 2.27
N GLU A 27 -7.86 -1.62 2.87
CA GLU A 27 -9.10 -1.38 2.13
C GLU A 27 -9.11 -0.01 1.44
N GLN A 28 -8.29 0.92 1.93
CA GLN A 28 -8.16 2.26 1.34
C GLN A 28 -7.12 2.32 0.23
N PHE A 29 -6.50 1.19 -0.13
CA PHE A 29 -5.50 1.17 -1.20
C PHE A 29 -6.17 1.16 -2.57
N GLY A 30 -5.70 2.06 -3.44
CA GLY A 30 -6.17 2.16 -4.82
C GLY A 30 -7.55 2.83 -4.99
N PRO A 31 -8.02 2.95 -6.25
CA PRO A 31 -9.32 3.52 -6.56
C PRO A 31 -10.45 2.71 -5.93
N GLN A 32 -11.45 3.41 -5.39
CA GLN A 32 -12.64 2.81 -4.79
C GLN A 32 -13.72 2.54 -5.86
N VAL A 33 -14.72 1.73 -5.52
CA VAL A 33 -15.85 1.49 -6.45
C VAL A 33 -16.58 2.80 -6.75
N GLY A 34 -16.67 3.13 -8.03
CA GLY A 34 -17.26 4.39 -8.51
C GLY A 34 -16.22 5.47 -8.83
N ASP A 35 -14.97 5.31 -8.39
CA ASP A 35 -13.89 6.18 -8.80
C ASP A 35 -13.50 5.94 -10.26
N VAL A 36 -12.94 6.99 -10.87
CA VAL A 36 -12.34 6.89 -12.21
C VAL A 36 -11.01 6.15 -12.10
N VAL A 37 -10.83 5.12 -12.94
CA VAL A 37 -9.54 4.42 -13.05
C VAL A 37 -8.49 5.38 -13.61
N PRO A 38 -7.31 5.52 -12.97
CA PRO A 38 -6.24 6.36 -13.49
C PRO A 38 -5.79 5.91 -14.89
N ALA A 39 -5.52 6.89 -15.76
CA ALA A 39 -4.96 6.62 -17.07
C ALA A 39 -3.57 5.97 -16.93
N PHE A 40 -3.25 5.05 -17.84
CA PHE A 40 -1.94 4.42 -17.92
C PHE A 40 -1.50 4.25 -19.38
N SER A 41 -0.20 4.08 -19.56
CA SER A 41 0.44 3.74 -20.82
C SER A 41 1.58 2.77 -20.51
N LEU A 42 1.32 1.47 -20.67
CA LEU A 42 2.22 0.40 -20.25
C LEU A 42 2.57 -0.51 -21.43
N THR A 43 3.79 -1.02 -21.43
CA THR A 43 4.24 -1.98 -22.45
C THR A 43 3.79 -3.39 -22.09
N ASP A 44 3.15 -4.08 -23.03
CA ASP A 44 2.73 -5.46 -22.89
C ASP A 44 3.87 -6.46 -23.18
N GLN A 45 3.57 -7.76 -23.08
CA GLN A 45 4.54 -8.84 -23.29
C GLN A 45 5.11 -8.92 -24.71
N ASN A 46 4.46 -8.28 -25.68
CA ASN A 46 4.89 -8.22 -27.08
C ASN A 46 5.63 -6.92 -27.40
N GLY A 47 5.88 -6.06 -26.41
CA GLY A 47 6.49 -4.75 -26.62
C GLY A 47 5.52 -3.69 -27.11
N GLN A 48 4.22 -3.96 -27.18
CA GLN A 48 3.23 -2.97 -27.62
C GLN A 48 2.76 -2.11 -26.45
N THR A 49 2.62 -0.81 -26.69
CA THR A 49 2.05 0.10 -25.68
C THR A 49 0.53 -0.06 -25.64
N GLN A 50 0.00 -0.32 -24.45
CA GLN A 50 -1.42 -0.39 -24.14
C GLN A 50 -1.82 0.76 -23.22
N THR A 51 -2.99 1.32 -23.45
CA THR A 51 -3.62 2.33 -22.58
C THR A 51 -4.91 1.78 -22.00
N LEU A 52 -5.54 2.51 -21.07
CA LEU A 52 -6.86 2.14 -20.57
C LEU A 52 -7.87 2.06 -21.72
N GLU A 53 -7.85 3.03 -22.62
CA GLU A 53 -8.76 3.11 -23.77
C GLU A 53 -8.56 1.95 -24.75
N SER A 54 -7.31 1.52 -24.99
CA SER A 54 -7.03 0.46 -25.96
C SER A 54 -7.51 -0.92 -25.51
N ILE A 55 -7.60 -1.15 -24.19
CA ILE A 55 -8.03 -2.44 -23.62
C ILE A 55 -9.52 -2.50 -23.29
N MET A 56 -10.24 -1.39 -23.37
CA MET A 56 -11.66 -1.33 -23.03
C MET A 56 -12.51 -2.04 -24.09
N GLY A 57 -13.31 -3.02 -23.63
CA GLY A 57 -14.32 -3.68 -24.44
C GLY A 57 -15.74 -3.16 -24.17
N PRO A 58 -16.76 -3.69 -24.87
CA PRO A 58 -18.17 -3.32 -24.67
C PRO A 58 -18.69 -3.61 -23.25
N ASN A 59 -18.04 -4.52 -22.53
CA ASN A 59 -18.36 -4.88 -21.14
C ASN A 59 -17.34 -4.32 -20.12
N GLY A 60 -16.48 -3.40 -20.55
CA GLY A 60 -15.38 -2.90 -19.74
C GLY A 60 -14.09 -3.72 -19.84
N ALA A 61 -13.17 -3.47 -18.93
CA ALA A 61 -11.88 -4.14 -18.80
C ALA A 61 -11.68 -4.67 -17.38
N MET A 62 -10.92 -5.75 -17.24
CA MET A 62 -10.50 -6.30 -15.95
C MET A 62 -8.99 -6.10 -15.78
N LEU A 63 -8.60 -5.41 -14.70
CA LEU A 63 -7.20 -5.21 -14.33
C LEU A 63 -6.84 -6.11 -13.16
N VAL A 64 -5.84 -6.98 -13.35
CA VAL A 64 -5.35 -7.90 -12.31
C VAL A 64 -3.93 -7.52 -11.94
N PHE A 65 -3.74 -7.12 -10.68
CA PHE A 65 -2.42 -6.84 -10.13
C PHE A 65 -1.90 -8.11 -9.44
N ASN A 66 -0.74 -8.58 -9.88
CA ASN A 66 -0.04 -9.71 -9.27
C ASN A 66 1.42 -9.33 -9.04
N ARG A 67 1.97 -9.78 -7.92
CA ARG A 67 3.41 -9.75 -7.64
C ARG A 67 3.87 -11.20 -7.52
N SER A 68 4.74 -11.64 -8.43
CA SER A 68 5.38 -12.94 -8.32
C SER A 68 6.17 -13.03 -7.01
N ALA A 69 6.20 -14.22 -6.41
CA ALA A 69 7.16 -14.49 -5.34
C ALA A 69 8.55 -14.63 -5.96
N ASP A 70 9.50 -13.85 -5.46
CA ASP A 70 10.92 -14.12 -5.67
C ASP A 70 11.21 -15.44 -4.93
N TRP A 71 11.68 -16.47 -5.65
CA TRP A 71 12.08 -17.75 -5.07
C TRP A 71 13.59 -17.84 -4.95
#